data_AF-A0A2E2QRQ2-F1
#
_entry.id   AF-A0A2E2QRQ2-F1
#
_cell.length_a   1.000
_cell.length_b   1.000
_cell.length_c   1.000
_cell.angle_alpha   90.00
_cell.angle_beta   90.00
_cell.angle_gamma   90.00
#
_symmetry.space_group_name_H-M   'P 1'
#
loop_
_entity.id
_entity.type
_entity.pdbx_description
1 polymer ?
#
loop_
_entity_poly.entity_id
_entity_poly.type
_entity_poly.pdbx_seq_one_letter_code
_entity_poly.pdbx_strand_id
1 'polypeptide(L)'
;MSKKKIESTPEAWEDGRLGRDEEYVRVAKNVDDAALNEAAGLQPISIRLQKPLIEDFKMIAEINGIGYQPLIRQVLKRFADAEKKRILRERAAEFRELGDDPDESNGKVA
;
A
#
# COMPACT_ATOMS: atom_id res chain seq x y z
N MET A 1 15.72 4.05 -47.39
CA MET A 1 14.72 3.23 -46.68
C MET A 1 13.85 4.16 -45.86
N SER A 2 12.55 4.27 -46.18
CA SER A 2 11.64 5.22 -45.52
C SER A 2 11.33 4.73 -44.10
N LYS A 3 11.56 5.60 -43.09
CA LYS A 3 11.19 5.32 -41.70
C LYS A 3 9.67 5.24 -41.62
N LYS A 4 9.12 4.02 -41.46
CA LYS A 4 7.71 3.83 -41.11
C LYS A 4 7.45 4.52 -39.77
N LYS A 5 6.59 5.54 -39.77
CA LYS A 5 6.23 6.31 -38.59
C LYS A 5 5.18 5.50 -37.83
N ILE A 6 5.45 5.22 -36.55
CA ILE A 6 4.54 4.46 -35.69
C ILE A 6 3.42 5.40 -35.25
N GLU A 7 2.16 4.99 -35.38
CA GLU A 7 1.02 5.77 -34.90
C GLU A 7 0.99 5.68 -33.37
N SER A 8 1.42 6.74 -32.70
CA SER A 8 1.48 6.82 -31.23
C SER A 8 0.13 7.24 -30.64
N THR A 9 -0.93 6.48 -30.91
CA THR A 9 -2.28 6.71 -30.35
C THR A 9 -2.51 5.84 -29.11
N PRO A 10 -3.25 6.32 -28.09
CA PRO A 10 -3.59 5.52 -26.91
C PRO A 10 -4.30 4.21 -27.23
N GLU A 11 -5.19 4.21 -28.23
CA GLU A 11 -5.99 3.06 -28.62
C GLU A 11 -5.12 1.90 -29.15
N ALA A 12 -4.01 2.22 -29.82
CA ALA A 12 -3.05 1.23 -30.31
C ALA A 12 -2.19 0.61 -29.19
N TRP A 13 -2.11 1.25 -28.02
CA TRP A 13 -1.52 0.65 -26.82
C TRP A 13 -2.53 -0.23 -26.08
N GLU A 14 -3.78 0.24 -25.94
CA GLU A 14 -4.86 -0.48 -25.25
C GLU A 14 -5.28 -1.77 -25.97
N ASP A 15 -5.35 -1.75 -27.31
CA ASP A 15 -5.64 -2.96 -28.10
C ASP A 15 -4.43 -3.92 -28.22
N GLY A 16 -3.26 -3.46 -27.76
CA GLY A 16 -2.01 -4.22 -27.71
C GLY A 16 -1.27 -4.31 -29.04
N ARG A 17 -1.66 -3.56 -30.09
CA ARG A 17 -0.88 -3.45 -31.34
C ARG A 17 0.52 -2.91 -31.08
N LEU A 18 0.66 -2.04 -30.09
CA LEU A 18 1.94 -1.54 -29.58
C LEU A 18 2.26 -2.25 -28.26
N GLY A 19 3.37 -2.99 -28.24
CA GLY A 19 3.93 -3.57 -27.00
C GLY A 19 3.62 -5.05 -26.72
N ARG A 20 2.76 -5.72 -27.50
CA ARG A 20 2.57 -7.20 -27.40
C ARG A 20 3.44 -8.01 -28.35
N ASP A 21 4.11 -7.36 -29.30
CA ASP A 21 5.07 -8.01 -30.18
C ASP A 21 6.45 -8.02 -29.50
N GLU A 22 7.05 -9.21 -29.38
CA GLU A 22 8.39 -9.39 -28.80
C GLU A 22 9.46 -8.61 -29.56
N GLU A 23 9.27 -8.32 -30.85
CA GLU A 23 10.18 -7.49 -31.66
C GLU A 23 10.37 -6.08 -31.08
N TYR A 24 9.37 -5.56 -30.37
CA TYR A 24 9.39 -4.22 -29.77
C TYR A 24 9.69 -4.22 -28.26
N VAL A 25 9.89 -5.39 -27.66
CA VAL A 25 10.24 -5.53 -26.24
C VAL A 25 11.75 -5.56 -26.07
N ARG A 26 12.26 -4.79 -25.10
CA ARG A 26 13.65 -4.93 -24.64
C ARG A 26 13.72 -4.84 -23.13
N VAL A 27 14.63 -5.62 -22.53
CA VAL A 27 14.97 -5.45 -21.12
C VAL A 27 15.62 -4.08 -20.94
N ALA A 28 15.06 -3.28 -20.02
CA ALA A 28 15.68 -2.03 -19.62
C ALA A 28 17.02 -2.32 -18.93
N LYS A 29 18.13 -1.86 -19.51
CA LYS A 29 19.47 -2.06 -18.94
C LYS A 29 19.69 -1.25 -17.67
N ASN A 30 19.07 -0.07 -17.61
CA ASN A 30 19.13 0.85 -16.48
C ASN A 30 17.69 1.16 -16.08
N VAL A 31 17.27 0.64 -14.92
CA VAL A 31 16.01 1.03 -14.28
C VAL A 31 16.38 1.97 -13.15
N ASP A 32 15.76 3.15 -13.14
CA ASP A 32 15.88 4.07 -12.03
C ASP A 32 14.90 3.64 -10.92
N ASP A 33 15.41 2.86 -9.98
CA ASP A 33 14.63 2.37 -8.83
C ASP A 33 14.09 3.52 -7.98
N ALA A 34 14.77 4.66 -7.90
CA ALA A 34 14.30 5.80 -7.13
C ALA A 34 13.08 6.44 -7.79
N ALA A 35 13.15 6.68 -9.10
CA ALA A 35 12.02 7.21 -9.86
C ALA A 35 10.81 6.25 -9.85
N LEU A 36 11.06 4.93 -9.91
CA LEU A 36 10.01 3.92 -9.83
C LEU A 36 9.33 3.91 -8.45
N ASN A 37 10.13 3.94 -7.38
CA ASN A 37 9.62 3.99 -6.02
C ASN A 37 8.81 5.27 -5.78
N GLU A 38 9.30 6.43 -6.22
CA GLU A 38 8.59 7.71 -6.10
C GLU A 38 7.26 7.69 -6.86
N ALA A 39 7.25 7.23 -8.11
CA ALA A 39 6.04 7.12 -8.91
C ALA A 39 5.01 6.16 -8.28
N ALA A 40 5.47 5.14 -7.56
CA ALA A 40 4.62 4.19 -6.84
C ALA A 40 4.29 4.62 -5.39
N GLY A 41 4.81 5.76 -4.92
CA GLY A 41 4.66 6.21 -3.52
C GLY A 41 5.29 5.26 -2.50
N LEU A 42 6.34 4.55 -2.89
CA LEU A 42 7.05 3.56 -2.08
C LEU A 42 8.31 4.17 -1.48
N GLN A 43 8.55 3.88 -0.20
CA GLN A 43 9.81 4.21 0.46
C GLN A 43 10.50 2.91 0.90
N PRO A 44 11.73 2.64 0.44
CA PRO A 44 12.50 1.51 0.94
C PRO A 44 12.82 1.72 2.42
N ILE A 45 12.60 0.69 3.23
CA ILE A 45 12.94 0.70 4.66
C ILE A 45 13.98 -0.38 4.94
N SER A 46 14.93 -0.07 5.80
CA SER A 46 15.88 -1.04 6.34
C SER A 46 15.45 -1.42 7.75
N ILE A 47 15.00 -2.66 7.94
CA ILE A 47 14.58 -3.21 9.23
C ILE A 47 15.35 -4.50 9.52
N ARG A 48 15.68 -4.73 10.79
CA ARG A 48 16.30 -5.98 11.25
C ARG A 48 15.22 -6.86 11.87
N LEU A 49 15.13 -8.10 11.40
CA LEU A 49 14.20 -9.12 11.92
C LEU A 49 14.99 -10.35 12.39
N GLN A 50 14.42 -11.10 13.32
CA GLN A 50 14.99 -12.36 13.78
C GLN A 50 14.96 -13.38 12.64
N LYS A 51 16.01 -14.19 12.48
CA LYS A 51 16.08 -15.19 11.41
C LYS A 51 14.88 -16.15 11.39
N PRO A 52 14.44 -16.74 12.53
CA PRO A 52 13.28 -17.64 12.53
C PRO A 52 12.02 -16.97 11.99
N LEU A 53 11.77 -15.72 12.39
CA LEU A 53 10.62 -14.95 11.94
C LEU A 53 10.62 -14.72 10.42
N ILE A 54 11.79 -14.49 9.82
CA ILE A 54 11.91 -14.33 8.36
C ILE A 54 11.52 -15.64 7.66
N GLU A 55 11.98 -16.78 8.19
CA GLU A 55 11.66 -18.09 7.60
C GLU A 55 10.18 -18.45 7.77
N ASP A 56 9.58 -18.15 8.93
CA ASP A 56 8.15 -18.34 9.15
C ASP A 56 7.32 -17.54 8.12
N PHE A 57 7.66 -16.28 7.90
CA PHE A 57 6.96 -15.46 6.91
C PHE A 57 7.18 -15.94 5.47
N LYS A 58 8.35 -16.46 5.11
CA LYS A 58 8.57 -17.05 3.78
C LYS A 58 7.68 -18.29 3.59
N MET A 59 7.63 -19.18 4.58
CA MET A 59 6.79 -20.37 4.54
C MET A 59 5.30 -19.99 4.43
N ILE A 60 4.83 -19.01 5.21
CA ILE A 60 3.46 -18.51 5.11
C ILE A 60 3.20 -17.93 3.72
N ALA A 61 4.14 -17.16 3.17
CA ALA A 61 3.99 -16.55 1.85
C ALA A 61 3.83 -17.62 0.76
N GLU A 62 4.65 -18.67 0.82
CA GLU A 62 4.61 -19.83 -0.09
C GLU A 62 3.24 -20.54 -0.02
N ILE A 63 2.74 -20.84 1.18
CA ILE A 63 1.43 -21.46 1.38
C ILE A 63 0.30 -20.60 0.77
N ASN A 64 0.42 -19.27 0.86
CA ASN A 64 -0.57 -18.33 0.31
C ASN A 64 -0.35 -18.01 -1.17
N GLY A 65 0.68 -18.59 -1.83
CA GLY A 65 1.00 -18.32 -3.23
C GLY A 65 1.45 -16.88 -3.51
N ILE A 66 1.99 -16.18 -2.51
CA ILE A 66 2.49 -14.82 -2.64
C ILE A 66 3.97 -14.74 -2.26
N GLY A 67 4.64 -13.67 -2.69
CA GLY A 67 6.03 -13.43 -2.26
C GLY A 67 6.13 -12.96 -0.80
N TYR A 68 7.30 -13.19 -0.19
CA TYR A 68 7.62 -12.70 1.16
C TYR A 68 7.44 -11.18 1.31
N GLN A 69 7.99 -10.39 0.38
CA GLN A 69 7.86 -8.92 0.44
C GLN A 69 6.40 -8.44 0.33
N PRO A 70 5.56 -8.95 -0.60
CA PRO A 70 4.12 -8.74 -0.58
C PRO A 70 3.46 -9.07 0.76
N LEU A 71 3.75 -10.24 1.35
CA LEU A 71 3.19 -10.64 2.64
C LEU A 71 3.55 -9.64 3.74
N ILE A 72 4.83 -9.29 3.88
CA ILE A 72 5.29 -8.34 4.91
C ILE A 72 4.58 -6.98 4.76
N ARG A 73 4.42 -6.48 3.54
CA ARG A 73 3.65 -5.24 3.29
C ARG A 73 2.21 -5.36 3.77
N GLN A 74 1.54 -6.48 3.49
CA GLN A 74 0.17 -6.72 3.96
C GLN A 74 0.08 -6.79 5.49
N VAL A 75 1.02 -7.49 6.14
CA VAL A 75 1.06 -7.62 7.59
C VAL A 75 1.23 -6.26 8.27
N LEU A 76 2.20 -5.46 7.83
CA LEU A 76 2.45 -4.12 8.38
C LEU A 76 1.25 -3.19 8.18
N LYS A 77 0.61 -3.24 7.01
CA LYS A 77 -0.61 -2.46 6.72
C LYS A 77 -1.77 -2.87 7.61
N ARG A 78 -2.05 -4.18 7.71
CA ARG A 78 -3.12 -4.71 8.55
C ARG A 78 -2.95 -4.32 10.01
N PHE A 79 -1.72 -4.39 10.53
CA PHE A 79 -1.40 -3.96 11.88
C PHE A 79 -1.67 -2.46 12.06
N ALA A 80 -1.14 -1.60 11.19
CA ALA A 80 -1.34 -0.17 11.28
C ALA A 80 -2.82 0.23 11.21
N ASP A 81 -3.61 -0.39 10.33
CA ASP A 81 -5.04 -0.12 10.19
C ASP A 81 -5.82 -0.56 11.43
N ALA A 82 -5.46 -1.70 12.03
CA ALA A 82 -6.06 -2.19 13.27
C ALA A 82 -5.76 -1.24 14.45
N GLU A 83 -4.51 -0.81 14.61
CA GLU A 83 -4.10 0.10 15.68
C GLU A 83 -4.75 1.48 15.54
N LYS A 84 -4.85 2.03 14.34
CA LYS A 84 -5.58 3.29 14.10
C LYS A 84 -7.04 3.16 14.54
N LYS A 85 -7.71 2.07 14.17
CA LYS A 85 -9.11 1.82 14.59
C LYS A 85 -9.24 1.64 16.09
N ARG A 86 -8.26 1.02 16.76
CA ARG A 86 -8.23 0.88 18.22
C ARG A 86 -8.12 2.25 18.88
N ILE A 87 -7.13 3.05 18.50
CA ILE A 87 -6.89 4.39 19.04
C ILE A 87 -8.11 5.30 18.83
N LEU A 88 -8.72 5.29 17.63
CA LEU A 88 -9.92 6.10 17.36
C LEU A 88 -11.10 5.72 18.25
N ARG A 89 -11.29 4.42 18.53
CA ARG A 89 -12.35 3.95 19.42
C ARG A 89 -12.11 4.38 20.87
N GLU A 90 -10.87 4.29 21.33
CA GLU A 90 -10.47 4.74 22.67
C GLU A 90 -10.71 6.24 22.84
N ARG A 91 -10.22 7.06 21.89
CA ARG A 91 -10.47 8.51 21.93
C ARG A 91 -11.95 8.87 21.84
N ALA A 92 -12.72 8.17 21.02
CA ALA A 92 -14.16 8.41 20.92
C ALA A 92 -14.91 8.06 22.22
N ALA A 93 -14.45 7.05 22.96
CA ALA A 93 -14.98 6.73 24.27
C ALA A 93 -14.62 7.82 25.29
N GLU A 94 -13.36 8.26 25.33
CA GLU A 94 -12.92 9.36 26.20
C GLU A 94 -13.71 10.65 25.95
N PHE A 95 -13.93 11.04 24.69
CA PHE A 95 -14.74 12.21 24.35
C PHE A 95 -16.21 12.08 24.74
N ARG A 96 -16.77 10.87 24.76
CA ARG A 96 -18.13 10.64 25.29
C ARG A 96 -18.16 10.78 26.79
N GLU A 97 -17.21 10.19 27.51
CA GLU A 97 -17.15 10.30 28.97
C GLU A 97 -16.89 11.73 29.46
N LEU A 98 -16.14 12.54 28.70
CA LEU A 98 -15.93 13.97 28.97
C LEU A 98 -17.09 14.87 28.51
N GLY A 99 -17.93 14.40 27.59
CA GLY A 99 -19.07 15.16 27.03
C GLY A 99 -20.39 14.92 27.76
N ASP A 100 -20.42 14.02 28.74
CA ASP A 100 -21.60 13.60 29.51
C ASP A 100 -21.56 14.17 30.95
N ASP A 101 -21.02 15.38 31.16
CA ASP A 101 -21.15 16.09 32.44
C ASP A 101 -22.59 16.64 32.54
N PRO A 102 -23.46 16.04 33.38
CA PRO A 102 -24.87 16.40 33.44
C PRO A 102 -25.07 17.37 34.60
N ASP A 103 -24.51 18.58 34.51
CA ASP A 103 -24.79 19.61 35.51
C ASP A 103 -24.90 21.00 34.87
N GLU A 104 -26.04 21.25 34.20
CA GLU A 104 -26.68 22.56 34.15
C GLU A 104 -28.06 22.45 33.45
N SER A 105 -29.07 21.90 34.13
CA SER A 105 -30.48 22.29 33.94
C SER A 105 -31.46 21.46 34.78
N ASN A 106 -31.39 21.56 36.11
CA ASN A 106 -32.64 21.71 36.88
C ASN A 106 -32.39 22.07 38.34
N GLY A 107 -32.84 23.25 38.76
CA GLY A 107 -33.05 23.50 40.19
C GLY A 107 -33.09 24.95 40.64
N LYS A 108 -34.18 25.67 40.30
CA LYS A 108 -34.98 26.60 41.13
C LYS A 108 -35.69 27.61 40.19
N VAL A 109 -36.93 27.40 39.75
CA VAL A 109 -38.21 27.51 40.51
C VAL A 109 -38.16 28.47 41.69
N ALA A 110 -38.50 29.74 41.44
CA ALA A 110 -39.59 30.51 42.07
C ALA A 110 -39.47 31.99 41.69
#